data_AF-A0A4P5ZD11-F1
#
_entry.id   AF-A0A4P5ZD11-F1
#
_cell.length_a   1.000
_cell.length_b   1.000
_cell.length_c   1.000
_cell.angle_alpha   90.00
_cell.angle_beta   90.00
_cell.angle_gamma   90.00
#
_symmetry.space_group_name_H-M   'P 1'
#
loop_
_entity.id
_entity.type
_entity.pdbx_description
1 polymer ?
#
loop_
_entity_poly.entity_id
_entity_poly.type
_entity_poly.pdbx_seq_one_letter_code
_entity_poly.pdbx_strand_id
1 'polypeptide(L)'
;MSGPKCVVVAPLAPSLPLVPVLLVVATAAVAVAGSAALLTLAANYVERRRLEARLRHIKDDLDSVRTRLDLLGEESAELQTDLEDVLRRVDAMMIEGRGEQAVTLLDGTVKSVEHRRELLGAAIEHRVSALQQRFQSLAQRGRELRAARQDLEISASAGIPADWPEAERARLAAHGAEALQAITIPAAISADLSEEGVRRLAQAEVAMKTSDAALEQARQNLTAEINRTHTRLLTDRLAGGAGRTTSMKDWLAARPPAAAPNPAEHGILKKLDALLAQIGALQDTAGWAELMRRADAIRAEADTDRRRRLYESLVLDSCARLKQLRATQAWLAEVDVMIEESAAYAGTAVDTVVNELRDLRRAGRPADLAPWRERLAAMQERELARLAHERKRAAILASLSELGYEANEGMETALTQAGKLVIRKPGESDYAVEIVSDASLSLVQTTMVRYADSPELTEQQRLRDCEREEEWCADHARLRERLAQQGLATQFKLKLPSGAHPVKVVPPEQRPAAPRAQARRNLSSAP
;
A
#
# COMPACT_ATOMS: atom_id res chain seq x y z
N MET A 1 53.65 29.02 -15.45
CA MET A 1 52.68 27.87 -15.44
C MET A 1 51.40 28.33 -16.16
N SER A 2 50.62 27.44 -16.79
CA SER A 2 49.48 27.86 -17.64
C SER A 2 48.12 27.81 -16.93
N GLY A 3 47.33 28.88 -17.06
CA GLY A 3 46.03 29.12 -16.44
C GLY A 3 44.81 28.83 -17.32
N PRO A 4 43.75 28.25 -16.77
CA PRO A 4 42.58 27.92 -17.56
C PRO A 4 41.68 29.14 -17.77
N LYS A 5 41.19 29.30 -19.00
CA LYS A 5 40.04 30.18 -19.25
C LYS A 5 38.73 29.43 -19.11
N CYS A 6 38.67 28.11 -19.35
CA CYS A 6 37.40 27.38 -19.35
C CYS A 6 37.53 25.96 -18.79
N VAL A 7 36.73 25.65 -17.77
CA VAL A 7 36.67 24.36 -17.07
C VAL A 7 35.28 23.77 -17.23
N VAL A 8 35.20 22.50 -17.63
CA VAL A 8 33.98 21.71 -17.53
C VAL A 8 33.97 21.04 -16.17
N VAL A 9 32.95 21.33 -15.36
CA VAL A 9 32.64 20.58 -14.15
C VAL A 9 31.65 19.49 -14.55
N ALA A 10 32.18 18.35 -14.96
CA ALA A 10 31.35 17.21 -15.29
C ALA A 10 31.05 16.42 -14.01
N PRO A 11 29.79 16.07 -13.71
CA PRO A 11 29.58 14.91 -12.86
C PRO A 11 30.28 13.71 -13.53
N LEU A 12 30.82 12.79 -12.75
CA LEU A 12 31.12 11.44 -13.26
C LEU A 12 29.84 10.96 -13.96
N ALA A 13 29.92 10.74 -15.27
CA ALA A 13 28.76 10.62 -16.14
C ALA A 13 27.76 9.55 -15.65
N PRO A 14 26.44 9.75 -15.82
CA PRO A 14 25.49 8.67 -15.80
C PRO A 14 25.51 8.00 -17.17
N SER A 15 26.23 6.89 -17.30
CA SER A 15 25.92 5.95 -18.38
C SER A 15 24.84 5.00 -17.87
N LEU A 16 23.58 5.30 -18.19
CA LEU A 16 22.54 4.38 -18.69
C LEU A 16 21.18 5.10 -18.62
N PRO A 17 20.31 4.95 -19.65
CA PRO A 17 18.91 5.33 -19.52
C PRO A 17 18.24 4.47 -18.44
N LEU A 18 17.46 5.10 -17.56
CA LEU A 18 16.66 4.46 -16.51
C LEU A 18 15.63 3.51 -17.12
N VAL A 19 16.04 2.25 -17.26
CA VAL A 19 15.20 1.04 -17.25
C VAL A 19 15.30 0.48 -15.83
N PRO A 20 14.21 -0.08 -15.23
CA PRO A 20 14.11 -0.25 -13.78
C PRO A 20 15.23 -1.10 -13.20
N VAL A 21 15.70 -0.64 -12.03
CA VAL A 21 16.76 -1.20 -11.20
C VAL A 21 16.45 -2.66 -10.86
N LEU A 22 17.02 -3.59 -11.62
CA LEU A 22 17.27 -4.98 -11.24
C LEU A 22 18.44 -5.50 -12.11
N LEU A 23 19.52 -5.90 -11.43
CA LEU A 23 20.79 -6.43 -11.95
C LEU A 23 21.66 -5.47 -12.79
N VAL A 24 22.84 -5.08 -12.26
CA VAL A 24 24.15 -5.56 -12.74
C VAL A 24 25.18 -5.29 -11.63
N VAL A 25 25.65 -6.37 -11.02
CA VAL A 25 26.91 -6.43 -10.28
C VAL A 25 28.03 -6.64 -11.32
N ALA A 26 29.09 -5.85 -11.18
CA ALA A 26 30.49 -6.13 -11.55
C ALA A 26 31.16 -5.17 -12.56
N THR A 27 32.35 -4.74 -12.13
CA THR A 27 33.51 -4.20 -12.87
C THR A 27 33.55 -2.72 -13.27
N ALA A 28 34.14 -1.91 -12.38
CA ALA A 28 35.23 -0.99 -12.71
C ALA A 28 35.83 -0.42 -11.42
N ALA A 29 36.82 -1.12 -10.86
CA ALA A 29 37.65 -0.61 -9.78
C ALA A 29 38.79 0.22 -10.37
N VAL A 30 38.92 1.46 -9.89
CA VAL A 30 40.15 2.21 -9.54
C VAL A 30 39.83 3.71 -9.67
N ALA A 31 39.92 4.43 -8.54
CA ALA A 31 39.68 5.87 -8.31
C ALA A 31 38.26 6.35 -7.90
N VAL A 32 37.57 5.67 -6.97
CA VAL A 32 36.16 5.98 -6.59
C VAL A 32 35.91 6.16 -5.08
N ALA A 33 36.93 6.21 -4.20
CA ALA A 33 36.68 6.14 -2.76
C ALA A 33 35.90 7.34 -2.15
N GLY A 34 36.11 8.57 -2.65
CA GLY A 34 35.44 9.77 -2.11
C GLY A 34 34.05 10.05 -2.71
N SER A 35 33.86 9.75 -4.00
CA SER A 35 32.59 9.91 -4.70
C SER A 35 31.62 8.76 -4.43
N ALA A 36 32.12 7.54 -4.19
CA ALA A 36 31.28 6.43 -3.72
C ALA A 36 30.59 6.81 -2.42
N ALA A 37 31.33 7.17 -1.36
CA ALA A 37 30.76 7.39 -0.03
C ALA A 37 29.60 8.40 -0.02
N LEU A 38 29.70 9.49 -0.78
CA LEU A 38 28.65 10.52 -0.85
C LEU A 38 27.46 10.13 -1.74
N LEU A 39 27.69 9.38 -2.82
CA LEU A 39 26.62 8.78 -3.60
C LEU A 39 25.90 7.69 -2.81
N THR A 40 26.64 6.90 -2.03
CA THR A 40 26.08 5.88 -1.14
C THR A 40 25.27 6.53 -0.02
N LEU A 41 25.70 7.66 0.55
CA LEU A 41 24.97 8.32 1.63
C LEU A 41 23.68 8.99 1.15
N ALA A 42 23.70 9.62 -0.03
CA ALA A 42 22.51 10.19 -0.66
C ALA A 42 21.54 9.10 -1.12
N ALA A 43 22.04 8.01 -1.72
CA ALA A 43 21.24 6.84 -2.09
C ALA A 43 20.61 6.18 -0.86
N ASN A 44 21.39 6.00 0.22
CA ASN A 44 20.90 5.45 1.48
C ASN A 44 19.83 6.34 2.13
N TYR A 45 19.96 7.67 2.02
CA TYR A 45 18.94 8.60 2.54
C TYR A 45 17.62 8.51 1.75
N VAL A 46 17.70 8.47 0.42
CA VAL A 46 16.54 8.32 -0.46
C VAL A 46 15.85 6.99 -0.24
N GLU A 47 16.61 5.88 -0.24
CA GLU A 47 16.07 4.55 0.01
C GLU A 47 15.48 4.41 1.41
N ARG A 48 16.11 5.00 2.43
CA ARG A 48 15.55 5.05 3.78
C ARG A 48 14.18 5.74 3.79
N ARG A 49 14.06 6.94 3.20
CA ARG A 49 12.77 7.66 3.16
C ARG A 49 11.70 6.88 2.42
N ARG A 50 12.07 6.21 1.33
CA ARG A 50 11.17 5.34 0.57
C ARG A 50 10.69 4.16 1.42
N LEU A 51 11.61 3.46 2.08
CA LEU A 51 11.28 2.32 2.94
C LEU A 51 10.45 2.72 4.16
N GLU A 52 10.72 3.88 4.79
CA GLU A 52 9.90 4.39 5.88
C GLU A 52 8.46 4.72 5.44
N ALA A 53 8.30 5.33 4.26
CA ALA A 53 6.99 5.63 3.72
C ALA A 53 6.20 4.35 3.42
N ARG A 54 6.86 3.37 2.80
CA ARG A 54 6.28 2.04 2.55
C ARG A 54 5.91 1.31 3.84
N LEU A 55 6.77 1.35 4.85
CA LEU A 55 6.51 0.76 6.15
C LEU A 55 5.28 1.38 6.85
N ARG A 56 5.11 2.71 6.77
CA ARG A 56 3.91 3.39 7.27
C ARG A 56 2.66 3.01 6.49
N HIS A 57 2.75 2.97 5.16
CA HIS A 57 1.65 2.57 4.30
C HIS A 57 1.19 1.13 4.60
N ILE A 58 2.13 0.18 4.69
CA ILE A 58 1.82 -1.21 5.05
C ILE A 58 1.18 -1.30 6.44
N LYS A 59 1.61 -0.47 7.41
CA LYS A 59 0.96 -0.40 8.73
C LYS A 59 -0.49 0.04 8.61
N ASP A 60 -0.77 1.12 7.89
CA ASP A 60 -2.15 1.61 7.70
C ASP A 60 -3.02 0.54 7.02
N ASP A 61 -2.48 -0.17 6.03
CA ASP A 61 -3.13 -1.32 5.40
C ASP A 61 -3.39 -2.46 6.39
N LEU A 62 -2.42 -2.79 7.25
CA LEU A 62 -2.58 -3.82 8.29
C LEU A 62 -3.63 -3.42 9.33
N ASP A 63 -3.68 -2.16 9.73
CA ASP A 63 -4.69 -1.65 10.66
C ASP A 63 -6.09 -1.75 10.02
N SER A 64 -6.22 -1.50 8.71
CA SER A 64 -7.46 -1.72 7.97
C SER A 64 -7.85 -3.22 7.91
N VAL A 65 -6.89 -4.10 7.63
CA VAL A 65 -7.10 -5.57 7.60
C VAL A 65 -7.50 -6.09 8.99
N ARG A 66 -6.85 -5.61 10.04
CA ARG A 66 -7.19 -5.93 11.42
C ARG A 66 -8.59 -5.47 11.77
N THR A 67 -8.92 -4.22 11.50
CA THR A 67 -10.27 -3.67 11.75
C THR A 67 -11.33 -4.55 11.09
N ARG A 68 -11.03 -5.07 9.89
CA ARG A 68 -11.90 -6.00 9.18
C ARG A 68 -11.99 -7.38 9.83
N LEU A 69 -10.90 -7.93 10.37
CA LEU A 69 -10.91 -9.18 11.14
C LEU A 69 -11.70 -9.04 12.45
N ASP A 70 -11.53 -7.92 13.15
CA ASP A 70 -12.27 -7.61 14.37
C ASP A 70 -13.78 -7.54 14.07
N LEU A 71 -14.17 -6.90 12.96
CA LEU A 71 -15.56 -6.89 12.48
C LEU A 71 -16.11 -8.30 12.18
N LEU A 72 -15.25 -9.26 11.80
CA LEU A 72 -15.60 -10.66 11.56
C LEU A 72 -15.55 -11.53 12.82
N GLY A 73 -15.18 -10.94 13.96
CA GLY A 73 -15.11 -11.55 15.28
C GLY A 73 -13.91 -12.48 15.49
N GLU A 74 -12.76 -12.19 14.86
CA GLU A 74 -11.47 -12.86 15.11
C GLU A 74 -10.54 -11.90 15.86
N GLU A 75 -10.05 -12.30 17.05
CA GLU A 75 -9.11 -11.48 17.82
C GLU A 75 -7.70 -11.53 17.23
N SER A 76 -7.14 -10.37 16.89
CA SER A 76 -5.84 -10.27 16.20
C SER A 76 -4.72 -9.69 17.10
N ALA A 77 -4.74 -9.99 18.41
CA ALA A 77 -3.85 -9.37 19.40
C ALA A 77 -2.34 -9.61 19.14
N GLU A 78 -1.97 -10.69 18.44
CA GLU A 78 -0.57 -11.07 18.19
C GLU A 78 0.15 -10.24 17.11
N LEU A 79 -0.52 -9.25 16.50
CA LEU A 79 -0.07 -8.62 15.25
C LEU A 79 0.52 -7.21 15.40
N GLN A 80 0.62 -6.68 16.62
CA GLN A 80 1.33 -5.43 16.84
C GLN A 80 2.82 -5.64 16.55
N THR A 81 3.25 -5.11 15.41
CA THR A 81 4.67 -4.89 15.15
C THR A 81 4.97 -3.52 15.74
N ASP A 82 5.89 -3.44 16.70
CA ASP A 82 6.34 -2.15 17.26
C ASP A 82 7.15 -1.39 16.21
N LEU A 83 6.42 -0.80 15.27
CA LEU A 83 6.96 0.01 14.17
C LEU A 83 7.84 1.12 14.72
N GLU A 84 7.40 1.70 15.84
CA GLU A 84 8.08 2.79 16.52
C GLU A 84 9.42 2.35 17.11
N ASP A 85 9.54 1.09 17.59
CA ASP A 85 10.81 0.53 18.04
C ASP A 85 11.75 0.28 16.86
N VAL A 86 11.24 -0.24 15.75
CA VAL A 86 12.04 -0.45 14.53
C VAL A 86 12.57 0.87 13.98
N LEU A 87 11.70 1.88 13.85
CA LEU A 87 12.08 3.21 13.39
C LEU A 87 13.11 3.86 14.33
N ARG A 88 12.91 3.76 15.66
CA ARG A 88 13.91 4.24 16.64
C ARG A 88 15.28 3.56 16.50
N ARG A 89 15.31 2.25 16.25
CA ARG A 89 16.57 1.50 16.04
C ARG A 89 17.27 1.90 14.73
N VAL A 90 16.50 2.14 13.67
CA VAL A 90 17.00 2.63 12.38
C VAL A 90 17.61 4.03 12.53
N ASP A 91 16.95 4.92 13.27
CA ASP A 91 17.46 6.26 13.57
C ASP A 91 18.80 6.21 14.30
N ALA A 92 18.91 5.37 15.33
CA ALA A 92 20.15 5.18 16.07
C ALA A 92 21.30 4.68 15.15
N MET A 93 21.03 3.71 14.28
CA MET A 93 22.02 3.17 13.35
C MET A 93 22.50 4.23 12.33
N MET A 94 21.63 5.15 11.92
CA MET A 94 21.99 6.23 11.01
C MET A 94 22.90 7.27 11.66
N ILE A 95 22.64 7.62 12.92
CA ILE A 95 23.50 8.53 13.71
C ILE A 95 24.91 7.94 13.86
N GLU A 96 25.01 6.62 14.00
CA GLU A 96 26.27 5.89 14.13
C GLU A 96 26.99 5.63 12.78
N GLY A 97 26.45 6.11 11.66
CA GLY A 97 27.04 5.92 10.33
C GLY A 97 26.83 4.53 9.71
N ARG A 98 25.96 3.69 10.30
CA ARG A 98 25.67 2.31 9.85
C ARG A 98 24.47 2.26 8.89
N GLY A 99 24.44 3.14 7.89
CA GLY A 99 23.27 3.33 7.03
C GLY A 99 22.85 2.10 6.21
N GLU A 100 23.81 1.29 5.75
CA GLU A 100 23.53 0.05 5.01
C GLU A 100 22.82 -1.01 5.89
N GLN A 101 23.21 -1.11 7.16
CA GLN A 101 22.56 -1.98 8.15
C GLN A 101 21.14 -1.48 8.46
N ALA A 102 20.95 -0.16 8.53
CA ALA A 102 19.64 0.45 8.75
C ALA A 102 18.67 0.15 7.60
N VAL A 103 19.13 0.27 6.35
CA VAL A 103 18.35 -0.08 5.15
C VAL A 103 18.01 -1.59 5.11
N THR A 104 18.98 -2.45 5.43
CA THR A 104 18.77 -3.90 5.47
C THR A 104 17.74 -4.32 6.53
N LEU A 105 17.77 -3.69 7.71
CA LEU A 105 16.78 -3.92 8.76
C LEU A 105 15.37 -3.49 8.32
N LEU A 106 15.25 -2.32 7.68
CA LEU A 106 13.97 -1.83 7.17
C LEU A 106 13.42 -2.76 6.10
N ASP A 107 14.22 -3.16 5.11
CA ASP A 107 13.80 -4.08 4.04
C ASP A 107 13.34 -5.44 4.60
N GLY A 108 14.09 -6.00 5.55
CA GLY A 108 13.69 -7.24 6.24
C GLY A 108 12.37 -7.09 7.01
N THR A 109 12.16 -5.94 7.64
CA THR A 109 10.90 -5.65 8.36
C THR A 109 9.74 -5.51 7.38
N VAL A 110 9.91 -4.74 6.30
CA VAL A 110 8.90 -4.59 5.23
C VAL A 110 8.46 -5.97 4.71
N LYS A 111 9.40 -6.84 4.34
CA LYS A 111 9.11 -8.21 3.88
C LYS A 111 8.36 -9.05 4.92
N SER A 112 8.77 -8.99 6.19
CA SER A 112 8.08 -9.72 7.26
C SER A 112 6.65 -9.23 7.44
N VAL A 113 6.41 -7.93 7.32
CA VAL A 113 5.09 -7.32 7.50
C VAL A 113 4.19 -7.61 6.29
N GLU A 114 4.74 -7.59 5.08
CA GLU A 114 4.04 -8.01 3.84
C GLU A 114 3.63 -9.48 3.90
N HIS A 115 4.52 -10.37 4.34
CA HIS A 115 4.17 -11.78 4.49
C HIS A 115 3.03 -11.98 5.51
N ARG A 116 3.05 -11.24 6.64
CA ARG A 116 1.94 -11.26 7.60
C ARG A 116 0.64 -10.75 6.98
N ARG A 117 0.69 -9.69 6.19
CA ARG A 117 -0.48 -9.18 5.46
C ARG A 117 -1.09 -10.25 4.55
N GLU A 118 -0.26 -10.99 3.80
CA GLU A 118 -0.74 -12.09 2.95
C GLU A 118 -1.44 -13.19 3.76
N LEU A 119 -0.85 -13.58 4.89
CA LEU A 119 -1.45 -14.57 5.80
C LEU A 119 -2.80 -14.11 6.35
N LEU A 120 -2.93 -12.84 6.71
CA LEU A 120 -4.20 -12.27 7.19
C LEU A 120 -5.25 -12.16 6.08
N GLY A 121 -4.82 -11.83 4.86
CA GLY A 121 -5.71 -11.88 3.69
C GLY A 121 -6.30 -13.28 3.50
N ALA A 122 -5.47 -14.32 3.58
CA ALA A 122 -5.92 -15.71 3.52
C ALA A 122 -6.84 -16.08 4.70
N ALA A 123 -6.57 -15.57 5.91
CA ALA A 123 -7.42 -15.78 7.08
C ALA A 123 -8.82 -15.15 6.90
N ILE A 124 -8.91 -13.94 6.35
CA ILE A 124 -10.18 -13.29 6.00
C ILE A 124 -10.95 -14.13 4.99
N GLU A 125 -10.29 -14.58 3.92
CA GLU A 125 -10.93 -15.44 2.91
C GLU A 125 -11.51 -16.72 3.52
N HIS A 126 -10.72 -17.39 4.37
CA HIS A 126 -11.16 -18.58 5.09
C HIS A 126 -12.36 -18.29 6.01
N ARG A 127 -12.30 -17.19 6.77
CA ARG A 127 -13.36 -16.78 7.69
C ARG A 127 -14.66 -16.45 6.96
N VAL A 128 -14.58 -15.70 5.86
CA VAL A 128 -15.73 -15.38 5.01
C VAL A 128 -16.34 -16.66 4.43
N SER A 129 -15.50 -17.60 3.96
CA SER A 129 -15.97 -18.90 3.48
C SER A 129 -16.70 -19.69 4.56
N ALA A 130 -16.17 -19.73 5.79
CA ALA A 130 -16.82 -20.39 6.92
C ALA A 130 -18.16 -19.75 7.29
N LEU A 131 -18.23 -18.41 7.34
CA LEU A 131 -19.49 -17.69 7.60
C LEU A 131 -20.52 -17.93 6.48
N GLN A 132 -20.08 -17.93 5.22
CA GLN A 132 -20.93 -18.25 4.08
C GLN A 132 -21.53 -19.66 4.21
N GLN A 133 -20.71 -20.67 4.52
CA GLN A 133 -21.19 -22.04 4.73
C GLN A 133 -22.22 -22.10 5.86
N ARG A 134 -21.99 -21.37 6.96
CA ARG A 134 -22.93 -21.29 8.08
C ARG A 134 -24.28 -20.68 7.68
N PHE A 135 -24.29 -19.53 6.99
CA PHE A 135 -25.51 -18.92 6.47
C PHE A 135 -26.29 -19.88 5.56
N GLN A 136 -25.59 -20.55 4.64
CA GLN A 136 -26.20 -21.52 3.74
C GLN A 136 -26.79 -22.72 4.48
N SER A 137 -26.05 -23.25 5.47
CA SER A 137 -26.51 -24.37 6.30
C SER A 137 -27.75 -24.00 7.13
N LEU A 138 -27.80 -22.78 7.66
CA LEU A 138 -28.96 -22.30 8.42
C LEU A 138 -30.19 -22.17 7.53
N ALA A 139 -30.04 -21.63 6.31
CA ALA A 139 -31.12 -21.54 5.35
C ALA A 139 -31.64 -22.93 4.92
N GLN A 140 -30.74 -23.90 4.75
CA GLN A 140 -31.11 -25.29 4.47
C GLN A 140 -31.86 -25.93 5.65
N ARG A 141 -31.32 -25.85 6.86
CA ARG A 141 -31.97 -26.38 8.07
C ARG A 141 -33.33 -25.76 8.31
N GLY A 142 -33.50 -24.46 8.05
CA GLY A 142 -34.81 -23.80 8.14
C GLY A 142 -35.84 -24.36 7.16
N ARG A 143 -35.42 -24.81 5.97
CA ARG A 143 -36.31 -25.52 5.01
C ARG A 143 -36.63 -26.93 5.48
N GLU A 144 -35.63 -27.66 5.95
CA GLU A 144 -35.79 -29.03 6.48
C GLU A 144 -36.73 -29.04 7.70
N LEU A 145 -36.57 -28.10 8.62
CA LEU A 145 -37.46 -27.94 9.78
C LEU A 145 -38.90 -27.62 9.37
N ARG A 146 -39.10 -26.76 8.36
CA ARG A 146 -40.43 -26.49 7.79
C ARG A 146 -41.07 -27.74 7.19
N ALA A 147 -40.31 -28.49 6.39
CA ALA A 147 -40.78 -29.74 5.80
C ALA A 147 -41.10 -30.79 6.87
N ALA A 148 -40.23 -30.96 7.87
CA ALA A 148 -40.43 -31.92 8.95
C ALA A 148 -41.60 -31.55 9.87
N ARG A 149 -41.85 -30.25 10.11
CA ARG A 149 -43.05 -29.77 10.78
C ARG A 149 -44.31 -30.11 9.98
N GLN A 150 -44.33 -29.84 8.67
CA GLN A 150 -45.45 -30.18 7.80
C GLN A 150 -45.68 -31.70 7.75
N ASP A 151 -44.61 -32.49 7.71
CA ASP A 151 -44.68 -33.95 7.78
C ASP A 151 -45.28 -34.44 9.10
N LEU A 152 -44.93 -33.80 10.22
CA LEU A 152 -45.50 -34.12 11.53
C LEU A 152 -46.99 -33.76 11.58
N GLU A 153 -47.40 -32.64 10.99
CA GLU A 153 -48.81 -32.24 10.87
C GLU A 153 -49.63 -33.22 10.01
N ILE A 154 -49.07 -33.65 8.88
CA ILE A 154 -49.67 -34.71 8.05
C ILE A 154 -49.74 -36.02 8.83
N SER A 155 -48.70 -36.37 9.59
CA SER A 155 -48.68 -37.61 10.37
C SER A 155 -49.66 -37.57 11.55
N ALA A 156 -49.83 -36.42 12.19
CA ALA A 156 -50.80 -36.23 13.27
C ALA A 156 -52.25 -36.29 12.77
N SER A 157 -52.52 -35.82 11.55
CA SER A 157 -53.87 -35.81 10.96
C SER A 157 -54.23 -37.12 10.22
N ALA A 158 -53.30 -37.72 9.50
CA ALA A 158 -53.53 -38.93 8.69
C ALA A 158 -53.07 -40.24 9.37
N GLY A 159 -52.22 -40.18 10.39
CA GLY A 159 -51.68 -41.36 11.08
C GLY A 159 -52.63 -41.96 12.11
N ILE A 160 -53.78 -41.33 12.38
CA ILE A 160 -54.79 -41.84 13.31
C ILE A 160 -55.67 -42.86 12.57
N PRO A 161 -55.70 -44.13 12.99
CA PRO A 161 -56.52 -45.14 12.32
C PRO A 161 -58.01 -44.80 12.34
N ALA A 162 -58.68 -44.97 11.20
CA ALA A 162 -60.09 -44.61 11.04
C ALA A 162 -61.04 -45.41 11.96
N ASP A 163 -60.59 -46.56 12.44
CA ASP A 163 -61.30 -47.46 13.35
C ASP A 163 -61.20 -47.04 14.84
N TRP A 164 -60.51 -45.94 15.16
CA TRP A 164 -60.43 -45.41 16.53
C TRP A 164 -61.67 -44.56 16.88
N PRO A 165 -62.14 -44.54 18.14
CA PRO A 165 -63.26 -43.71 18.57
C PRO A 165 -63.04 -42.21 18.30
N GLU A 166 -64.07 -41.50 17.87
CA GLU A 166 -63.99 -40.09 17.48
C GLU A 166 -63.42 -39.17 18.58
N ALA A 167 -63.77 -39.42 19.84
CA ALA A 167 -63.24 -38.68 20.98
C ALA A 167 -61.71 -38.81 21.13
N GLU A 168 -61.16 -39.99 20.87
CA GLU A 168 -59.70 -40.24 20.96
C GLU A 168 -58.98 -39.63 19.75
N ARG A 169 -59.60 -39.64 18.57
CA ARG A 169 -59.07 -38.96 17.39
C ARG A 169 -59.00 -37.43 17.62
N ALA A 170 -60.05 -36.85 18.17
CA ALA A 170 -60.10 -35.42 18.48
C ALA A 170 -59.05 -35.01 19.53
N ARG A 171 -58.86 -35.84 20.57
CA ARG A 171 -57.84 -35.60 21.61
C ARG A 171 -56.42 -35.64 21.05
N LEU A 172 -56.10 -36.64 20.22
CA LEU A 172 -54.77 -36.75 19.62
C LEU A 172 -54.49 -35.66 18.58
N ALA A 173 -55.50 -35.25 17.81
CA ALA A 173 -55.40 -34.11 16.92
C ALA A 173 -55.13 -32.80 17.69
N ALA A 174 -55.83 -32.58 18.81
CA ALA A 174 -55.58 -31.43 19.68
C ALA A 174 -54.17 -31.45 20.29
N HIS A 175 -53.70 -32.61 20.75
CA HIS A 175 -52.35 -32.77 21.30
C HIS A 175 -51.26 -32.56 20.24
N GLY A 176 -51.48 -33.04 19.01
CA GLY A 176 -50.60 -32.77 17.87
C GLY A 176 -50.55 -31.29 17.50
N ALA A 177 -51.71 -30.60 17.50
CA ALA A 177 -51.78 -29.17 17.22
C ALA A 177 -51.06 -28.33 18.29
N GLU A 178 -51.23 -28.66 19.57
CA GLU A 178 -50.53 -28.02 20.69
C GLU A 178 -49.01 -28.20 20.58
N ALA A 179 -48.55 -29.43 20.28
CA ALA A 179 -47.14 -29.73 20.07
C ALA A 179 -46.54 -28.97 18.88
N LEU A 180 -47.30 -28.79 17.78
CA LEU A 180 -46.87 -28.02 16.62
C LEU A 180 -46.84 -26.50 16.88
N GLN A 181 -47.72 -25.99 17.75
CA GLN A 181 -47.71 -24.57 18.16
C GLN A 181 -46.48 -24.22 19.01
N ALA A 182 -45.98 -25.16 19.81
CA ALA A 182 -44.76 -24.96 20.61
C ALA A 182 -43.48 -24.85 19.76
N ILE A 183 -43.49 -25.35 18.52
CA ILE A 183 -42.33 -25.28 17.61
C ILE A 183 -42.32 -23.91 16.94
N THR A 184 -41.33 -23.08 17.28
CA THR A 184 -41.09 -21.80 16.59
C THR A 184 -40.08 -22.00 15.48
N ILE A 185 -40.36 -21.58 14.25
CA ILE A 185 -39.39 -21.61 13.16
C ILE A 185 -38.71 -20.23 13.11
N PRO A 186 -37.38 -20.13 13.30
CA PRO A 186 -36.68 -18.86 13.20
C PRO A 186 -36.86 -18.24 11.80
N ALA A 187 -37.02 -16.91 11.77
CA ALA A 187 -37.11 -16.17 10.51
C ALA A 187 -35.81 -16.30 9.70
N ALA A 188 -35.93 -16.26 8.37
CA ALA A 188 -34.75 -16.26 7.50
C ALA A 188 -33.94 -14.98 7.73
N ILE A 189 -32.64 -15.15 8.01
CA ILE A 189 -31.71 -14.03 8.20
C ILE A 189 -31.01 -13.74 6.89
N SER A 190 -30.93 -12.46 6.54
CA SER A 190 -30.14 -11.99 5.39
C SER A 190 -28.65 -12.21 5.65
N ALA A 191 -27.94 -12.76 4.67
CA ALA A 191 -26.49 -12.87 4.73
C ALA A 191 -25.86 -11.48 4.90
N ASP A 192 -25.17 -11.28 6.03
CA ASP A 192 -24.53 -10.02 6.41
C ASP A 192 -23.23 -10.33 7.16
N LEU A 193 -22.11 -9.81 6.66
CA LEU A 193 -20.77 -10.00 7.22
C LEU A 193 -20.40 -8.91 8.25
N SER A 194 -21.32 -8.00 8.58
CA SER A 194 -21.13 -7.07 9.69
C SER A 194 -21.06 -7.82 11.02
N GLU A 195 -20.45 -7.19 12.03
CA GLU A 195 -20.36 -7.75 13.38
C GLU A 195 -21.76 -8.13 13.92
N GLU A 196 -22.76 -7.26 13.70
CA GLU A 196 -24.14 -7.52 14.08
C GLU A 196 -24.77 -8.66 13.25
N GLY A 197 -24.41 -8.78 11.97
CA GLY A 197 -24.79 -9.92 11.13
C GLY A 197 -24.26 -11.26 11.67
N VAL A 198 -23.00 -11.30 12.10
CA VAL A 198 -22.37 -12.49 12.69
C VAL A 198 -23.01 -12.85 14.04
N ARG A 199 -23.31 -11.85 14.89
CA ARG A 199 -24.04 -12.09 16.14
C ARG A 199 -25.45 -12.62 15.90
N ARG A 200 -26.20 -12.04 14.96
CA ARG A 200 -27.54 -12.52 14.58
C ARG A 200 -27.50 -13.95 14.04
N LEU A 201 -26.49 -14.30 13.24
CA LEU A 201 -26.27 -15.67 12.76
C LEU A 201 -26.10 -16.65 13.94
N ALA A 202 -25.23 -16.32 14.91
CA ALA A 202 -25.00 -17.16 16.08
C ALA A 202 -26.28 -17.35 16.91
N GLN A 203 -27.05 -16.29 17.13
CA GLN A 203 -28.34 -16.36 17.83
C GLN A 203 -29.34 -17.25 17.08
N ALA A 204 -29.41 -17.15 15.76
CA ALA A 204 -30.31 -17.96 14.95
C ALA A 204 -29.91 -19.43 14.89
N GLU A 205 -28.62 -19.75 14.92
CA GLU A 205 -28.16 -21.14 15.06
C GLU A 205 -28.58 -21.75 16.40
N VAL A 206 -28.51 -20.99 17.49
CA VAL A 206 -29.01 -21.42 18.80
C VAL A 206 -30.53 -21.63 18.75
N ALA A 207 -31.27 -20.65 18.21
CA ALA A 207 -32.71 -20.76 18.04
C ALA A 207 -33.09 -21.97 17.18
N MET A 208 -32.38 -22.24 16.08
CA MET A 208 -32.63 -23.39 15.21
C MET A 208 -32.41 -24.71 15.96
N LYS A 209 -31.33 -24.82 16.76
CA LYS A 209 -31.09 -26.01 17.60
C LYS A 209 -32.21 -26.23 18.61
N THR A 210 -32.75 -25.16 19.21
CA THR A 210 -33.89 -25.29 20.13
C THR A 210 -35.15 -25.74 19.40
N SER A 211 -35.39 -25.28 18.17
CA SER A 211 -36.53 -25.70 17.36
C SER A 211 -36.43 -27.15 16.89
N ASP A 212 -35.23 -27.60 16.50
CA ASP A 212 -34.97 -29.01 16.16
C ASP A 212 -35.24 -29.92 17.36
N ALA A 213 -34.75 -29.54 18.56
CA ALA A 213 -35.01 -30.28 19.79
C ALA A 213 -36.50 -30.33 20.14
N ALA A 214 -37.21 -29.21 19.99
CA ALA A 214 -38.65 -29.14 20.21
C ALA A 214 -39.43 -30.02 19.22
N LEU A 215 -39.03 -30.07 17.94
CA LEU A 215 -39.63 -30.94 16.94
C LEU A 215 -39.44 -32.43 17.28
N GLU A 216 -38.23 -32.84 17.65
CA GLU A 216 -37.95 -34.22 18.06
C GLU A 216 -38.72 -34.59 19.34
N GLN A 217 -38.81 -33.69 20.31
CA GLN A 217 -39.61 -33.90 21.52
C GLN A 217 -41.11 -34.02 21.19
N ALA A 218 -41.64 -33.15 20.31
CA ALA A 218 -43.02 -33.23 19.85
C ALA A 218 -43.31 -34.57 19.16
N ARG A 219 -42.39 -35.04 18.30
CA ARG A 219 -42.51 -36.33 17.63
C ARG A 219 -42.50 -37.49 18.61
N GLN A 220 -41.61 -37.47 19.61
CA GLN A 220 -41.53 -38.50 20.65
C GLN A 220 -42.80 -38.53 21.51
N ASN A 221 -43.30 -37.37 21.94
CA ASN A 221 -44.52 -37.24 22.74
C ASN A 221 -45.74 -37.76 21.98
N LEU A 222 -45.91 -37.36 20.72
CA LEU A 222 -47.00 -37.82 19.86
C LEU A 222 -46.93 -39.34 19.66
N THR A 223 -45.73 -39.88 19.40
CA THR A 223 -45.53 -41.33 19.24
C THR A 223 -45.86 -42.08 20.54
N ALA A 224 -45.43 -41.56 21.70
CA ALA A 224 -45.73 -42.16 22.99
C ALA A 224 -47.24 -42.16 23.29
N GLU A 225 -47.95 -41.06 23.00
CA GLU A 225 -49.38 -40.95 23.25
C GLU A 225 -50.21 -41.83 22.29
N ILE A 226 -49.81 -41.90 21.01
CA ILE A 226 -50.38 -42.85 20.04
C ILE A 226 -50.18 -44.29 20.53
N ASN A 227 -48.96 -44.65 20.95
CA ASN A 227 -48.67 -46.00 21.44
C ASN A 227 -49.48 -46.34 22.71
N ARG A 228 -49.58 -45.42 23.67
CA ARG A 228 -50.41 -45.61 24.88
C ARG A 228 -51.87 -45.83 24.52
N THR A 229 -52.41 -45.01 23.62
CA THR A 229 -53.79 -45.11 23.16
C THR A 229 -54.03 -46.42 22.42
N HIS A 230 -53.11 -46.81 21.54
CA HIS A 230 -53.16 -48.06 20.80
C HIS A 230 -53.12 -49.28 21.73
N THR A 231 -52.20 -49.32 22.69
CA THR A 231 -52.12 -50.40 23.68
C THR A 231 -53.40 -50.49 24.50
N ARG A 232 -53.96 -49.37 24.97
CA ARG A 232 -55.25 -49.36 25.70
C ARG A 232 -56.37 -49.95 24.83
N LEU A 233 -56.53 -49.46 23.60
CA LEU A 233 -57.57 -49.95 22.68
C LEU A 233 -57.36 -51.42 22.27
N LEU A 234 -56.11 -51.87 22.10
CA LEU A 234 -55.79 -53.28 21.87
C LEU A 234 -56.11 -54.13 23.10
N THR A 235 -55.84 -53.66 24.31
CA THR A 235 -56.14 -54.41 25.54
C THR A 235 -57.66 -54.55 25.71
N ASP A 236 -58.42 -53.49 25.41
CA ASP A 236 -59.88 -53.50 25.39
C ASP A 236 -60.43 -54.44 24.31
N ARG A 237 -59.83 -54.45 23.11
CA ARG A 237 -60.21 -55.37 22.01
C ARG A 237 -59.79 -56.82 22.24
N LEU A 238 -58.64 -57.07 22.86
CA LEU A 238 -58.18 -58.41 23.21
C LEU A 238 -59.01 -59.01 24.34
N ALA A 239 -59.50 -58.20 25.28
CA ALA A 239 -60.52 -58.61 26.23
C ALA A 239 -61.89 -58.92 25.56
N GLY A 240 -62.12 -58.42 24.34
CA GLY A 240 -63.33 -58.64 23.53
C GLY A 240 -63.22 -59.64 22.37
N GLY A 241 -62.04 -60.21 22.11
CA GLY A 241 -61.83 -61.22 21.05
C GLY A 241 -61.77 -60.67 19.61
N ALA A 242 -60.57 -60.80 19.03
CA ALA A 242 -60.20 -60.76 17.60
C ALA A 242 -59.86 -59.40 16.93
N GLY A 243 -58.69 -59.40 16.25
CA GLY A 243 -58.35 -58.50 15.15
C GLY A 243 -56.87 -58.07 15.11
N ARG A 244 -56.07 -58.68 14.22
CA ARG A 244 -54.66 -58.30 13.92
C ARG A 244 -54.59 -56.93 13.24
N THR A 245 -53.66 -56.08 13.68
CA THR A 245 -53.28 -54.84 12.99
C THR A 245 -51.80 -54.83 12.64
N THR A 246 -51.48 -54.28 11.47
CA THR A 246 -50.14 -54.10 10.91
C THR A 246 -49.27 -53.25 11.81
N SER A 247 -48.02 -53.65 11.99
CA SER A 247 -47.05 -52.94 12.84
C SER A 247 -46.60 -51.63 12.19
N MET A 248 -46.55 -50.55 12.97
CA MET A 248 -46.11 -49.19 12.59
C MET A 248 -44.73 -49.16 11.90
N LYS A 249 -43.86 -50.15 12.17
CA LYS A 249 -42.54 -50.29 11.55
C LYS A 249 -42.62 -50.57 10.05
N ASP A 250 -43.61 -51.33 9.62
CA ASP A 250 -43.80 -51.70 8.21
C ASP A 250 -44.44 -50.55 7.41
N TRP A 251 -45.19 -49.66 8.09
CA TRP A 251 -45.78 -48.46 7.48
C TRP A 251 -44.73 -47.34 7.29
N LEU A 252 -43.84 -47.13 8.26
CA LEU A 252 -42.75 -46.15 8.15
C LEU A 252 -41.74 -46.51 7.04
N ALA A 253 -41.62 -47.79 6.67
CA ALA A 253 -40.74 -48.28 5.62
C ALA A 253 -41.27 -48.03 4.18
N ALA A 254 -42.56 -47.68 4.02
CA ALA A 254 -43.19 -47.48 2.71
C ALA A 254 -42.97 -46.07 2.11
N ARG A 255 -42.09 -45.26 2.70
CA ARG A 255 -41.85 -43.86 2.30
C ARG A 255 -40.79 -43.81 1.18
N PRO A 256 -41.02 -43.10 0.06
CA PRO A 256 -40.02 -42.98 -0.99
C PRO A 256 -38.80 -42.17 -0.51
N PRO A 257 -37.57 -42.59 -0.84
CA PRO A 257 -36.36 -41.83 -0.51
C PRO A 257 -36.31 -40.52 -1.32
N ALA A 258 -35.87 -39.44 -0.67
CA ALA A 258 -35.66 -38.15 -1.32
C ALA A 258 -34.66 -38.27 -2.48
N ALA A 259 -34.96 -37.60 -3.60
CA ALA A 259 -34.14 -37.64 -4.81
C ALA A 259 -32.70 -37.17 -4.53
N ALA A 260 -31.71 -37.95 -4.98
CA ALA A 260 -30.31 -37.66 -4.78
C ALA A 260 -29.85 -36.40 -5.57
N PRO A 261 -28.93 -35.58 -5.03
CA PRO A 261 -28.42 -34.39 -5.71
C PRO A 261 -27.66 -34.72 -7.00
N ASN A 262 -27.83 -33.90 -8.04
CA ASN A 262 -27.11 -34.05 -9.32
C ASN A 262 -25.62 -33.66 -9.17
N PRO A 263 -24.65 -34.52 -9.55
CA PRO A 263 -23.22 -34.27 -9.36
C PRO A 263 -22.68 -33.07 -10.16
N ALA A 264 -23.26 -32.73 -11.30
CA ALA A 264 -22.83 -31.59 -12.12
C ALA A 264 -23.16 -30.24 -11.46
N GLU A 265 -24.30 -30.16 -10.77
CA GLU A 265 -24.72 -28.97 -10.02
C GLU A 265 -23.78 -28.69 -8.84
N HIS A 266 -23.30 -29.76 -8.19
CA HIS A 266 -22.37 -29.66 -7.06
C HIS A 266 -21.03 -29.01 -7.44
N GLY A 267 -20.53 -29.26 -8.66
CA GLY A 267 -19.29 -28.62 -9.16
C GLY A 267 -19.43 -27.12 -9.39
N ILE A 268 -20.57 -26.69 -9.97
CA ILE A 268 -20.86 -25.27 -10.22
C ILE A 268 -21.03 -24.51 -8.90
N LEU A 269 -21.71 -25.13 -7.92
CA LEU A 269 -21.89 -24.57 -6.58
C LEU A 269 -20.56 -24.36 -5.86
N LYS A 270 -19.66 -25.36 -5.86
CA LYS A 270 -18.31 -25.21 -5.28
C LYS A 270 -17.54 -24.04 -5.89
N LYS A 271 -17.64 -23.87 -7.21
CA LYS A 271 -16.99 -22.76 -7.92
C LYS A 271 -17.60 -21.42 -7.53
N LEU A 272 -18.93 -21.33 -7.46
CA LEU A 272 -19.64 -20.13 -7.01
C LEU A 272 -19.26 -19.79 -5.56
N ASP A 273 -19.18 -20.78 -4.67
CA ASP A 273 -18.83 -20.56 -3.27
C ASP A 273 -17.42 -19.99 -3.11
N ALA A 274 -16.45 -20.53 -3.86
CA ALA A 274 -15.10 -20.00 -3.88
C ALA A 274 -15.02 -18.56 -4.42
N LEU A 275 -15.82 -18.23 -5.44
CA LEU A 275 -15.88 -16.87 -6.00
C LEU A 275 -16.51 -15.88 -5.02
N LEU A 276 -17.59 -16.27 -4.34
CA LEU A 276 -18.26 -15.43 -3.35
C LEU A 276 -17.37 -15.17 -2.12
N ALA A 277 -16.60 -16.18 -1.67
CA ALA A 277 -15.63 -16.01 -0.60
C ALA A 277 -14.54 -15.00 -0.98
N GLN A 278 -13.97 -15.11 -2.20
CA GLN A 278 -12.98 -14.16 -2.71
C GLN A 278 -13.56 -12.75 -2.86
N ILE A 279 -14.77 -12.60 -3.38
CA ILE A 279 -15.43 -11.28 -3.49
C ILE A 279 -15.69 -10.70 -2.09
N GLY A 280 -16.16 -11.50 -1.14
CA GLY A 280 -16.41 -11.08 0.23
C GLY A 280 -15.15 -10.72 1.01
N ALA A 281 -13.98 -11.21 0.61
CA ALA A 281 -12.70 -10.77 1.15
C ALA A 281 -12.23 -9.41 0.58
N LEU A 282 -12.60 -9.08 -0.66
CA LEU A 282 -12.13 -7.87 -1.35
C LEU A 282 -13.12 -6.69 -1.31
N GLN A 283 -14.41 -6.90 -1.01
CA GLN A 283 -15.45 -5.85 -1.02
C GLN A 283 -16.14 -5.59 0.31
N ASP A 284 -16.77 -4.42 0.42
CA ASP A 284 -17.75 -4.11 1.46
C ASP A 284 -18.98 -5.03 1.40
N THR A 285 -19.61 -5.20 2.56
CA THR A 285 -20.66 -6.20 2.85
C THR A 285 -21.88 -6.13 1.92
N ALA A 286 -22.22 -4.97 1.39
CA ALA A 286 -23.43 -4.76 0.58
C ALA A 286 -23.41 -5.50 -0.78
N GLY A 287 -22.28 -5.45 -1.50
CA GLY A 287 -22.15 -6.11 -2.81
C GLY A 287 -22.15 -7.63 -2.70
N TRP A 288 -21.56 -8.16 -1.63
CA TRP A 288 -21.56 -9.59 -1.33
C TRP A 288 -22.94 -10.10 -0.91
N ALA A 289 -23.67 -9.36 -0.07
CA ALA A 289 -25.01 -9.73 0.38
C ALA A 289 -26.01 -9.84 -0.78
N GLU A 290 -25.89 -8.99 -1.79
CA GLU A 290 -26.70 -9.06 -3.01
C GLU A 290 -26.46 -10.37 -3.78
N LEU A 291 -25.19 -10.74 -4.00
CA LEU A 291 -24.84 -11.96 -4.71
C LEU A 291 -25.29 -13.21 -3.94
N MET A 292 -25.17 -13.19 -2.62
CA MET A 292 -25.71 -14.25 -1.74
C MET A 292 -27.23 -14.37 -1.87
N ARG A 293 -27.96 -13.25 -1.86
CA ARG A 293 -29.43 -13.25 -2.04
C ARG A 293 -29.84 -13.82 -3.40
N ARG A 294 -29.12 -13.47 -4.46
CA ARG A 294 -29.32 -14.05 -5.80
C ARG A 294 -29.05 -15.55 -5.81
N ALA A 295 -28.00 -16.02 -5.15
CA ALA A 295 -27.70 -17.45 -5.03
C ALA A 295 -28.81 -18.21 -4.30
N ASP A 296 -29.35 -17.66 -3.21
CA ASP A 296 -30.46 -18.26 -2.47
C ASP A 296 -31.76 -18.29 -3.27
N ALA A 297 -32.03 -17.24 -4.07
CA ALA A 297 -33.18 -17.23 -4.97
C ALA A 297 -33.10 -18.32 -6.05
N ILE A 298 -31.90 -18.55 -6.61
CA ILE A 298 -31.67 -19.62 -7.61
C ILE A 298 -31.83 -21.00 -6.97
N ARG A 299 -31.41 -21.19 -5.70
CA ARG A 299 -31.61 -22.45 -4.95
C ARG A 299 -33.08 -22.83 -4.78
N ALA A 300 -33.98 -21.85 -4.73
CA ALA A 300 -35.41 -22.08 -4.57
C ALA A 300 -36.13 -22.47 -5.88
N GLU A 301 -35.45 -22.41 -7.04
CA GLU A 301 -36.04 -22.76 -8.33
C GLU A 301 -36.27 -24.28 -8.46
N ALA A 302 -37.51 -24.66 -8.78
CA ALA A 302 -37.92 -26.06 -8.90
C ALA A 302 -37.36 -26.76 -10.14
N ASP A 303 -37.25 -26.05 -11.26
CA ASP A 303 -36.71 -26.59 -12.53
C ASP A 303 -35.18 -26.71 -12.46
N THR A 304 -34.68 -27.95 -12.53
CA THR A 304 -33.25 -28.29 -12.48
C THR A 304 -32.44 -27.68 -13.63
N ASP A 305 -33.01 -27.62 -14.83
CA ASP A 305 -32.29 -27.14 -16.02
C ASP A 305 -32.21 -25.62 -16.05
N ARG A 306 -33.30 -24.96 -15.64
CA ARG A 306 -33.31 -23.50 -15.46
C ARG A 306 -32.38 -23.08 -14.33
N ARG A 307 -32.41 -23.78 -13.20
CA ARG A 307 -31.52 -23.53 -12.05
C ARG A 307 -30.05 -23.61 -12.45
N ARG A 308 -29.66 -24.62 -13.23
CA ARG A 308 -28.30 -24.75 -13.77
C ARG A 308 -27.89 -23.54 -14.61
N ARG A 309 -28.71 -23.11 -15.58
CA ARG A 309 -28.41 -21.94 -16.42
C ARG A 309 -28.24 -20.66 -15.61
N LEU A 310 -29.08 -20.46 -14.59
CA LEU A 310 -28.99 -19.31 -13.70
C LEU A 310 -27.69 -19.33 -12.89
N TYR A 311 -27.24 -20.50 -12.40
CA TYR A 311 -25.94 -20.60 -11.74
C TYR A 311 -24.78 -20.32 -12.69
N GLU A 312 -24.82 -20.83 -13.92
CA GLU A 312 -23.80 -20.55 -14.93
C GLU A 312 -23.71 -19.04 -15.22
N SER A 313 -24.85 -18.35 -15.35
CA SER A 313 -24.89 -16.89 -15.47
C SER A 313 -24.31 -16.18 -14.24
N LEU A 314 -24.67 -16.62 -13.02
CA LEU A 314 -24.17 -16.01 -11.79
C LEU A 314 -22.66 -16.21 -11.62
N VAL A 315 -22.13 -17.35 -12.04
CA VAL A 315 -20.68 -17.61 -12.05
C VAL A 315 -19.98 -16.66 -13.02
N LEU A 316 -20.54 -16.40 -14.20
CA LEU A 316 -19.97 -15.43 -15.15
C LEU A 316 -19.97 -14.00 -14.58
N ASP A 317 -21.09 -13.57 -14.00
CA ASP A 317 -21.21 -12.27 -13.33
C ASP A 317 -20.19 -12.13 -12.19
N SER A 318 -20.06 -13.16 -11.36
CA SER A 318 -19.12 -13.18 -10.22
C SER A 318 -17.67 -13.16 -10.69
N CYS A 319 -17.33 -13.90 -11.74
CA CYS A 319 -15.99 -13.85 -12.36
C CYS A 319 -15.66 -12.43 -12.88
N ALA A 320 -16.60 -11.81 -13.60
CA ALA A 320 -16.42 -10.46 -14.14
C ALA A 320 -16.24 -9.43 -13.02
N ARG A 321 -17.06 -9.53 -11.96
CA ARG A 321 -16.97 -8.67 -10.78
C ARG A 321 -15.64 -8.82 -10.04
N LEU A 322 -15.20 -10.06 -9.82
CA LEU A 322 -13.91 -10.36 -9.20
C LEU A 322 -12.74 -9.79 -10.02
N LYS A 323 -12.82 -9.90 -11.36
CA LYS A 323 -11.81 -9.32 -12.25
C LYS A 323 -11.75 -7.79 -12.12
N GLN A 324 -12.90 -7.11 -12.10
CA GLN A 324 -12.97 -5.66 -11.89
C GLN A 324 -12.38 -5.24 -10.54
N LEU A 325 -12.64 -6.01 -9.50
CA LEU A 325 -12.12 -5.77 -8.17
C LEU A 325 -10.61 -5.90 -8.09
N ARG A 326 -10.07 -7.00 -8.62
CA ARG A 326 -8.62 -7.20 -8.70
C ARG A 326 -7.94 -6.13 -9.52
N ALA A 327 -8.56 -5.70 -10.63
CA ALA A 327 -8.04 -4.59 -11.43
C ALA A 327 -8.04 -3.28 -10.63
N THR A 328 -9.08 -3.02 -9.84
CA THR A 328 -9.14 -1.82 -8.98
C THR A 328 -8.11 -1.87 -7.86
N GLN A 329 -7.92 -3.02 -7.21
CA GLN A 329 -6.89 -3.19 -6.19
C GLN A 329 -5.48 -3.11 -6.74
N ALA A 330 -5.20 -3.73 -7.88
CA ALA A 330 -3.92 -3.61 -8.55
C ALA A 330 -3.63 -2.16 -8.94
N TRP A 331 -4.63 -1.45 -9.47
CA TRP A 331 -4.52 -0.03 -9.77
C TRP A 331 -4.28 0.83 -8.52
N LEU A 332 -4.97 0.58 -7.41
CA LEU A 332 -4.71 1.26 -6.14
C LEU A 332 -3.29 1.00 -5.64
N ALA A 333 -2.81 -0.24 -5.74
CA ALA A 333 -1.44 -0.59 -5.38
C ALA A 333 -0.42 0.13 -6.26
N GLU A 334 -0.68 0.29 -7.57
CA GLU A 334 0.18 1.10 -8.45
C GLU A 334 0.22 2.57 -8.03
N VAL A 335 -0.93 3.15 -7.65
CA VAL A 335 -0.99 4.53 -7.14
C VAL A 335 -0.20 4.65 -5.83
N ASP A 336 -0.34 3.68 -4.93
CA ASP A 336 0.37 3.65 -3.65
C ASP A 336 1.88 3.57 -3.85
N VAL A 337 2.37 2.71 -4.77
CA VAL A 337 3.79 2.66 -5.15
C VAL A 337 4.29 4.02 -5.67
N MET A 338 3.51 4.72 -6.51
CA MET A 338 3.90 6.04 -7.00
C MET A 338 4.00 7.08 -5.87
N ILE A 339 3.08 7.02 -4.90
CA ILE A 339 3.13 7.88 -3.71
C ILE A 339 4.35 7.55 -2.85
N GLU A 340 4.67 6.27 -2.64
CA GLU A 340 5.85 5.83 -1.88
C GLU A 340 7.17 6.27 -2.53
N GLU A 341 7.29 6.12 -3.86
CA GLU A 341 8.47 6.54 -4.61
C GLU A 341 8.69 8.05 -4.56
N SER A 342 7.61 8.82 -4.44
CA SER A 342 7.67 10.27 -4.31
C SER A 342 8.07 10.75 -2.91
N ALA A 343 8.04 9.89 -1.88
CA ALA A 343 8.27 10.27 -0.49
C ALA A 343 9.68 10.84 -0.23
N ALA A 344 10.66 10.46 -1.04
CA ALA A 344 12.00 11.03 -0.99
C ALA A 344 12.02 12.56 -1.22
N TYR A 345 11.06 13.06 -2.01
CA TYR A 345 10.92 14.45 -2.43
C TYR A 345 9.89 15.24 -1.61
N ALA A 346 9.45 14.72 -0.47
CA ALA A 346 8.48 15.38 0.39
C ALA A 346 8.92 16.80 0.79
N GLY A 347 8.01 17.77 0.71
CA GLY A 347 8.24 19.20 0.96
C GLY A 347 8.64 20.01 -0.28
N THR A 348 8.53 19.44 -1.48
CA THR A 348 8.88 20.09 -2.76
C THR A 348 7.65 20.26 -3.66
N ALA A 349 7.85 20.82 -4.86
CA ALA A 349 6.79 20.94 -5.85
C ALA A 349 6.16 19.59 -6.28
N VAL A 350 6.84 18.47 -6.00
CA VAL A 350 6.33 17.09 -6.17
C VAL A 350 5.06 16.84 -5.34
N ASP A 351 4.93 17.47 -4.16
CA ASP A 351 3.78 17.26 -3.26
C ASP A 351 2.43 17.59 -3.89
N THR A 352 2.41 18.51 -4.86
CA THR A 352 1.18 18.87 -5.60
C THR A 352 0.64 17.65 -6.35
N VAL A 353 1.52 16.95 -7.07
CA VAL A 353 1.16 15.74 -7.85
C VAL A 353 0.80 14.59 -6.90
N VAL A 354 1.50 14.48 -5.77
CA VAL A 354 1.21 13.45 -4.75
C VAL A 354 -0.16 13.66 -4.12
N ASN A 355 -0.58 14.90 -3.87
CA ASN A 355 -1.91 15.20 -3.36
C ASN A 355 -3.00 14.88 -4.39
N GLU A 356 -2.78 15.20 -5.68
CA GLU A 356 -3.68 14.76 -6.77
C GLU A 356 -3.82 13.23 -6.81
N LEU A 357 -2.71 12.49 -6.66
CA LEU A 357 -2.71 11.02 -6.59
C LEU A 357 -3.46 10.49 -5.36
N ARG A 358 -3.34 11.14 -4.20
CA ARG A 358 -4.10 10.79 -2.99
C ARG A 358 -5.60 11.00 -3.18
N ASP A 359 -6.00 12.06 -3.87
CA ASP A 359 -7.42 12.31 -4.17
C ASP A 359 -7.97 11.31 -5.19
N LEU A 360 -7.18 10.96 -6.21
CA LEU A 360 -7.49 9.89 -7.16
C LEU A 360 -7.66 8.54 -6.45
N ARG A 361 -6.75 8.21 -5.52
CA ARG A 361 -6.84 7.02 -4.67
C ARG A 361 -8.15 6.99 -3.87
N ARG A 362 -8.53 8.11 -3.23
CA ARG A 362 -9.79 8.24 -2.47
C ARG A 362 -11.03 8.07 -3.35
N ALA A 363 -10.99 8.53 -4.59
CA ALA A 363 -12.08 8.36 -5.54
C ALA A 363 -12.29 6.88 -5.93
N GLY A 364 -11.24 6.05 -5.87
CA GLY A 364 -11.31 4.60 -6.06
C GLY A 364 -11.73 4.16 -7.46
N ARG A 365 -11.60 5.03 -8.47
CA ARG A 365 -11.99 4.74 -9.86
C ARG A 365 -10.75 4.50 -10.72
N PRO A 366 -10.60 3.31 -11.33
CA PRO A 366 -9.51 3.05 -12.24
C PRO A 366 -9.46 4.08 -13.36
N ALA A 367 -8.30 4.72 -13.50
CA ALA A 367 -7.99 5.71 -14.53
C ALA A 367 -6.59 5.43 -15.09
N ASP A 368 -6.30 5.90 -16.29
CA ASP A 368 -4.96 5.79 -16.87
C ASP A 368 -3.96 6.59 -16.03
N LEU A 369 -2.93 5.91 -15.50
CA LEU A 369 -1.91 6.52 -14.65
C LEU A 369 -0.74 7.11 -15.45
N ALA A 370 -0.67 6.89 -16.76
CA ALA A 370 0.42 7.40 -17.61
C ALA A 370 0.66 8.93 -17.48
N PRO A 371 -0.39 9.79 -17.46
CA PRO A 371 -0.19 11.24 -17.32
C PRO A 371 0.44 11.64 -15.98
N TRP A 372 0.07 10.96 -14.89
CA TRP A 372 0.66 11.21 -13.57
C TRP A 372 2.09 10.71 -13.51
N ARG A 373 2.40 9.58 -14.14
CA ARG A 373 3.75 9.01 -14.19
C ARG A 373 4.72 9.93 -14.91
N GLU A 374 4.32 10.45 -16.08
CA GLU A 374 5.13 11.40 -16.85
C GLU A 374 5.33 12.71 -16.08
N ARG A 375 4.26 13.27 -15.50
CA ARG A 375 4.36 14.49 -14.67
C ARG A 375 5.25 14.28 -13.45
N LEU A 376 5.12 13.15 -12.76
CA LEU A 376 5.92 12.83 -11.58
C LEU A 376 7.40 12.69 -11.96
N ALA A 377 7.72 11.94 -13.02
CA ALA A 377 9.09 11.77 -13.50
C ALA A 377 9.73 13.12 -13.89
N ALA A 378 9.01 13.96 -14.63
CA ALA A 378 9.50 15.29 -15.02
C ALA A 378 9.74 16.21 -13.81
N MET A 379 8.88 16.14 -12.79
CA MET A 379 9.04 16.93 -11.56
C MET A 379 10.19 16.41 -10.70
N GLN A 380 10.34 15.09 -10.56
CA GLN A 380 11.46 14.46 -9.86
C GLN A 380 12.79 14.82 -10.51
N GLU A 381 12.88 14.78 -11.85
CA GLU A 381 14.08 15.15 -12.59
C GLU A 381 14.45 16.63 -12.36
N ARG A 382 13.46 17.53 -12.34
CA ARG A 382 13.68 18.95 -12.03
C ARG A 382 14.18 19.18 -10.61
N GLU A 383 13.62 18.49 -9.62
CA GLU A 383 14.06 18.61 -8.22
C GLU A 383 15.46 18.01 -8.01
N LEU A 384 15.76 16.87 -8.64
CA LEU A 384 17.11 16.29 -8.63
C LEU A 384 18.12 17.26 -9.25
N ALA A 385 17.78 17.88 -10.39
CA ALA A 385 18.62 18.88 -11.03
C ALA A 385 18.83 20.11 -10.14
N ARG A 386 17.78 20.59 -9.45
CA ARG A 386 17.86 21.70 -8.49
C ARG A 386 18.78 21.38 -7.33
N LEU A 387 18.60 20.23 -6.67
CA LEU A 387 19.44 19.78 -5.56
C LEU A 387 20.91 19.60 -5.98
N ALA A 388 21.13 19.02 -7.17
CA ALA A 388 22.48 18.88 -7.73
C ALA A 388 23.13 20.24 -8.00
N HIS A 389 22.37 21.20 -8.55
CA HIS A 389 22.84 22.56 -8.78
C HIS A 389 23.21 23.26 -7.45
N GLU A 390 22.33 23.22 -6.45
CA GLU A 390 22.57 23.81 -5.13
C GLU A 390 23.82 23.23 -4.45
N ARG A 391 24.01 21.91 -4.55
CA ARG A 391 25.18 21.24 -4.00
C ARG A 391 26.48 21.63 -4.70
N LYS A 392 26.49 21.67 -6.04
CA LYS A 392 27.66 22.15 -6.81
C LYS A 392 28.01 23.58 -6.45
N ARG A 393 26.99 24.44 -6.33
CA ARG A 393 27.15 25.83 -5.91
C ARG A 393 27.79 25.90 -4.52
N ALA A 394 27.23 25.21 -3.53
CA ALA A 394 27.78 25.20 -2.17
C ALA A 394 29.24 24.71 -2.13
N ALA A 395 29.57 23.65 -2.88
CA ALA A 395 30.92 23.11 -2.99
C ALA A 395 31.95 24.11 -3.56
N ILE A 396 31.58 24.79 -4.66
CA ILE A 396 32.43 25.82 -5.28
C ILE A 396 32.66 26.97 -4.31
N LEU A 397 31.59 27.46 -3.68
CA LEU A 397 31.67 28.61 -2.77
C LEU A 397 32.46 28.29 -1.49
N ALA A 398 32.25 27.12 -0.90
CA ALA A 398 33.02 26.66 0.26
C ALA A 398 34.51 26.56 -0.10
N SER A 399 34.83 25.95 -1.25
CA SER A 399 36.22 25.77 -1.69
C SER A 399 36.92 27.11 -1.98
N LEU A 400 36.20 28.09 -2.56
CA LEU A 400 36.71 29.45 -2.80
C LEU A 400 36.92 30.23 -1.48
N SER A 401 35.98 30.13 -0.55
CA SER A 401 36.09 30.77 0.77
C SER A 401 37.29 30.25 1.55
N GLU A 402 37.54 28.94 1.52
CA GLU A 402 38.72 28.33 2.15
C GLU A 402 40.05 28.69 1.45
N LEU A 403 40.04 29.15 0.20
CA LEU A 403 41.23 29.69 -0.48
C LEU A 403 41.44 31.18 -0.16
N GLY A 404 40.59 31.75 0.69
CA GLY A 404 40.64 33.16 1.08
C GLY A 404 39.99 34.10 0.07
N TYR A 405 39.17 33.60 -0.86
CA TYR A 405 38.38 34.46 -1.74
C TYR A 405 37.05 34.79 -1.10
N GLU A 406 36.74 36.08 -1.04
CA GLU A 406 35.44 36.59 -0.64
C GLU A 406 34.60 36.84 -1.89
N ALA A 407 33.33 36.45 -1.80
CA ALA A 407 32.33 36.73 -2.82
C ALA A 407 31.41 37.84 -2.30
N ASN A 408 31.10 38.81 -3.15
CA ASN A 408 30.20 39.91 -2.79
C ASN A 408 28.76 39.40 -2.56
N GLU A 409 27.96 40.12 -1.75
CA GLU A 409 26.60 39.77 -1.27
C GLU A 409 25.60 39.34 -2.36
N GLY A 410 25.87 39.56 -3.65
CA GLY A 410 25.10 39.02 -4.78
C GLY A 410 25.29 37.51 -5.04
N MET A 411 26.08 36.80 -4.23
CA MET A 411 26.43 35.38 -4.42
C MET A 411 25.21 34.42 -4.33
N GLU A 412 24.13 34.83 -3.66
CA GLU A 412 22.87 34.05 -3.55
C GLU A 412 22.03 34.05 -4.82
N THR A 413 22.06 35.14 -5.58
CA THR A 413 21.22 35.33 -6.77
C THR A 413 22.00 35.32 -8.09
N ALA A 414 23.33 35.50 -8.06
CA ALA A 414 24.13 35.65 -9.28
C ALA A 414 24.50 34.32 -9.97
N LEU A 415 24.46 33.16 -9.29
CA LEU A 415 24.79 31.87 -9.92
C LEU A 415 23.56 31.09 -10.41
N THR A 416 22.35 31.56 -10.10
CA THR A 416 21.08 30.86 -10.38
C THR A 416 20.55 31.06 -11.81
N GLN A 417 21.07 32.04 -12.58
CA GLN A 417 20.63 32.32 -13.96
C GLN A 417 21.81 32.54 -14.91
N ALA A 418 22.71 31.54 -15.04
CA ALA A 418 23.89 31.63 -15.92
C ALA A 418 24.68 32.93 -15.70
N GLY A 419 24.91 33.27 -14.44
CA GLY A 419 25.36 34.60 -14.10
C GLY A 419 26.85 34.70 -13.83
N LYS A 420 27.25 35.95 -13.71
CA LYS A 420 28.63 36.40 -13.60
C LYS A 420 28.93 36.69 -12.13
N LEU A 421 29.90 35.99 -11.57
CA LEU A 421 30.41 36.21 -10.22
C LEU A 421 31.79 36.88 -10.32
N VAL A 422 32.06 37.84 -9.44
CA VAL A 422 33.40 38.44 -9.29
C VAL A 422 33.87 38.19 -7.86
N ILE A 423 35.00 37.49 -7.71
CA ILE A 423 35.61 37.14 -6.43
C ILE A 423 36.96 37.85 -6.25
N ARG A 424 37.37 38.06 -5.01
CA ARG A 424 38.63 38.76 -4.68
C ARG A 424 39.20 38.28 -3.34
N LYS A 425 40.51 38.46 -3.15
CA LYS A 425 41.15 38.23 -1.84
C LYS A 425 40.99 39.45 -0.94
N PRO A 426 40.88 39.27 0.39
CA PRO A 426 40.85 40.38 1.34
C PRO A 426 42.17 41.17 1.25
N GLY A 427 42.07 42.49 1.09
CA GLY A 427 43.22 43.39 0.92
C GLY A 427 43.69 43.63 -0.51
N GLU A 428 43.14 42.90 -1.51
CA GLU A 428 43.46 43.12 -2.92
C GLU A 428 42.41 44.06 -3.56
N SER A 429 42.81 45.27 -3.95
CA SER A 429 41.92 46.30 -4.52
C SER A 429 41.95 46.40 -6.04
N ASP A 430 43.02 45.89 -6.66
CA ASP A 430 43.35 46.19 -8.05
C ASP A 430 43.04 45.02 -8.97
N TYR A 431 42.89 43.81 -8.42
CA TYR A 431 42.61 42.58 -9.16
C TYR A 431 41.42 41.83 -8.57
N ALA A 432 40.67 41.18 -9.45
CA ALA A 432 39.61 40.25 -9.11
C ALA A 432 39.54 39.13 -10.14
N VAL A 433 38.85 38.04 -9.80
CA VAL A 433 38.59 36.94 -10.73
C VAL A 433 37.12 36.92 -11.07
N GLU A 434 36.83 37.02 -12.35
CA GLU A 434 35.50 36.87 -12.92
C GLU A 434 35.25 35.39 -13.21
N ILE A 435 34.18 34.84 -12.63
CA ILE A 435 33.69 33.49 -12.84
C ILE A 435 32.35 33.58 -13.56
N VAL A 436 32.24 32.95 -14.72
CA VAL A 436 31.00 32.86 -15.49
C VAL A 436 30.63 31.40 -15.61
N SER A 437 29.38 31.06 -15.34
CA SER A 437 28.90 29.67 -15.46
C SER A 437 27.62 29.56 -16.27
N ASP A 438 27.37 28.38 -16.82
CA ASP A 438 26.06 28.03 -17.38
C ASP A 438 25.04 27.73 -16.26
N ALA A 439 23.76 27.60 -16.63
CA ALA A 439 22.67 27.37 -15.68
C ALA A 439 22.80 26.04 -14.89
N SER A 440 23.47 25.03 -15.45
CA SER A 440 23.70 23.72 -14.83
C SER A 440 25.01 23.62 -14.03
N LEU A 441 25.80 24.70 -13.99
CA LEU A 441 27.16 24.73 -13.44
C LEU A 441 28.05 23.61 -14.00
N SER A 442 27.79 23.19 -15.25
CA SER A 442 28.60 22.23 -15.98
C SER A 442 29.79 22.88 -16.67
N LEU A 443 29.69 24.17 -16.98
CA LEU A 443 30.78 24.95 -17.55
C LEU A 443 31.06 26.13 -16.64
N VAL A 444 32.32 26.29 -16.24
CA VAL A 444 32.81 27.41 -15.45
C VAL A 444 33.99 28.04 -16.18
N GLN A 445 33.81 29.27 -16.63
CA GLN A 445 34.83 30.12 -17.21
C GLN A 445 35.41 31.02 -16.12
N THR A 446 36.73 31.11 -16.04
CA THR A 446 37.42 31.98 -15.08
C THR A 446 38.31 32.96 -15.82
N THR A 447 38.29 34.23 -15.47
CA THR A 447 39.07 35.28 -16.13
C THR A 447 39.57 36.28 -15.11
N MET A 448 40.87 36.56 -15.12
CA MET A 448 41.44 37.62 -14.31
C MET A 448 40.97 38.99 -14.81
N VAL A 449 40.63 39.88 -13.89
CA VAL A 449 40.16 41.24 -14.13
C VAL A 449 41.03 42.22 -13.34
N ARG A 450 41.45 43.29 -14.01
CA ARG A 450 42.17 44.41 -13.41
C ARG A 450 41.28 45.66 -13.40
N TYR A 451 41.24 46.36 -12.27
CA TYR A 451 40.57 47.65 -12.15
C TYR A 451 41.54 48.79 -12.45
N ALA A 452 41.33 49.52 -13.53
CA ALA A 452 42.17 50.67 -13.90
C ALA A 452 41.46 51.64 -14.85
N ASP A 453 41.86 52.92 -14.80
CA ASP A 453 41.31 53.99 -15.63
C ASP A 453 41.77 53.94 -17.10
N SER A 454 42.91 53.29 -17.37
CA SER A 454 43.48 53.15 -18.71
C SER A 454 43.89 51.71 -19.02
N PRO A 455 43.67 51.23 -20.25
CA PRO A 455 44.17 49.95 -20.72
C PRO A 455 45.67 49.95 -21.02
N GLU A 456 46.36 51.10 -20.94
CA GLU A 456 47.80 51.19 -21.21
C GLU A 456 48.63 50.27 -20.31
N LEU A 457 49.52 49.49 -20.92
CA LEU A 457 50.37 48.50 -20.26
C LEU A 457 51.80 49.01 -20.19
N THR A 458 52.22 49.50 -19.03
CA THR A 458 53.65 49.65 -18.71
C THR A 458 54.29 48.26 -18.55
N GLU A 459 55.60 48.14 -18.76
CA GLU A 459 56.29 46.85 -18.56
C GLU A 459 56.12 46.30 -17.14
N GLN A 460 56.14 47.20 -16.14
CA GLN A 460 55.89 46.84 -14.75
C GLN A 460 54.45 46.31 -14.53
N GLN A 461 53.48 46.87 -15.25
CA GLN A 461 52.09 46.39 -15.20
C GLN A 461 51.93 45.02 -15.87
N ARG A 462 52.64 44.77 -16.98
CA ARG A 462 52.66 43.44 -17.63
C ARG A 462 53.23 42.37 -16.70
N LEU A 463 54.29 42.70 -15.97
CA LEU A 463 54.90 41.78 -15.00
C LEU A 463 53.92 41.45 -13.86
N ARG A 464 53.27 42.48 -13.27
CA ARG A 464 52.25 42.27 -12.23
C ARG A 464 51.04 41.47 -12.71
N ASP A 465 50.53 41.77 -13.91
CA ASP A 465 49.41 41.04 -14.52
C ASP A 465 49.77 39.55 -14.66
N CYS A 466 51.00 39.24 -15.10
CA CYS A 466 51.51 37.88 -15.19
C CYS A 466 51.60 37.20 -13.82
N GLU A 467 52.20 37.86 -12.82
CA GLU A 467 52.32 37.33 -11.45
C GLU A 467 50.95 36.99 -10.84
N ARG A 468 49.95 37.86 -11.04
CA ARG A 468 48.58 37.61 -10.56
C ARG A 468 47.89 36.48 -11.29
N GLU A 469 48.08 36.37 -12.59
CA GLU A 469 47.60 35.21 -13.34
C GLU A 469 48.26 33.92 -12.84
N GLU A 470 49.56 33.90 -12.56
CA GLU A 470 50.25 32.72 -12.01
C GLU A 470 49.74 32.32 -10.62
N GLU A 471 49.50 33.30 -9.74
CA GLU A 471 48.87 33.07 -8.43
C GLU A 471 47.49 32.43 -8.60
N TRP A 472 46.67 32.97 -9.51
CA TRP A 472 45.36 32.38 -9.82
C TRP A 472 45.48 30.98 -10.41
N CYS A 473 46.47 30.70 -11.27
CA CYS A 473 46.68 29.35 -11.79
C CYS A 473 46.92 28.33 -10.67
N ALA A 474 47.71 28.72 -9.67
CA ALA A 474 48.02 27.88 -8.51
C ALA A 474 46.78 27.66 -7.64
N ASP A 475 46.04 28.74 -7.33
CA ASP A 475 44.80 28.66 -6.56
C ASP A 475 43.72 27.86 -7.30
N HIS A 476 43.62 28.02 -8.62
CA HIS A 476 42.71 27.24 -9.46
C HIS A 476 43.07 25.75 -9.45
N ALA A 477 44.37 25.39 -9.42
CA ALA A 477 44.78 24.00 -9.27
C ALA A 477 44.33 23.41 -7.92
N ARG A 478 44.49 24.18 -6.82
CA ARG A 478 44.02 23.80 -5.48
C ARG A 478 42.51 23.70 -5.40
N LEU A 479 41.78 24.62 -6.03
CA LEU A 479 40.32 24.60 -6.13
C LEU A 479 39.85 23.28 -6.79
N ARG A 480 40.47 22.87 -7.90
CA ARG A 480 40.13 21.61 -8.57
C ARG A 480 40.40 20.39 -7.70
N GLU A 481 41.51 20.39 -6.97
CA GLU A 481 41.85 19.29 -6.06
C GLU A 481 40.81 19.17 -4.93
N ARG A 482 40.40 20.29 -4.34
CA ARG A 482 39.33 20.31 -3.32
C ARG A 482 37.97 19.88 -3.86
N LEU A 483 37.59 20.37 -5.05
CA LEU A 483 36.36 19.92 -5.71
C LEU A 483 36.40 18.41 -5.98
N ALA A 484 37.56 17.87 -6.38
CA ALA A 484 37.74 16.43 -6.57
C ALA A 484 37.62 15.65 -5.24
N GLN A 485 38.15 16.18 -4.13
CA GLN A 485 37.96 15.61 -2.78
C GLN A 485 36.49 15.59 -2.36
N GLN A 486 35.69 16.55 -2.84
CA GLN A 486 34.24 16.62 -2.64
C GLN A 486 33.43 15.81 -3.67
N GLY A 487 34.11 15.04 -4.55
CA GLY A 487 33.49 14.17 -5.55
C GLY A 487 33.09 14.86 -6.87
N LEU A 488 33.53 16.10 -7.10
CA LEU A 488 33.28 16.86 -8.33
C LEU A 488 34.50 16.80 -9.25
N ALA A 489 34.42 16.02 -10.32
CA ALA A 489 35.48 15.95 -11.32
C ALA A 489 35.49 17.20 -12.21
N THR A 490 36.69 17.68 -12.56
CA THR A 490 36.86 18.87 -13.40
C THR A 490 37.80 18.57 -14.56
N GLN A 491 37.34 18.86 -15.77
CA GLN A 491 38.11 18.72 -17.01
C GLN A 491 38.35 20.10 -17.62
N PHE A 492 39.51 20.29 -18.26
CA PHE A 492 39.77 21.54 -18.98
C PHE A 492 39.16 21.49 -20.37
N LYS A 493 38.36 22.49 -20.71
CA LYS A 493 37.97 22.73 -22.11
C LYS A 493 39.00 23.59 -22.83
N LEU A 494 39.59 24.56 -22.11
CA LEU A 494 40.59 25.48 -22.65
C LEU A 494 41.58 25.94 -21.57
N LYS A 495 42.87 25.81 -21.86
CA LYS A 495 43.98 26.20 -20.99
C LYS A 495 44.95 27.11 -21.74
N LEU A 496 45.28 28.28 -21.18
CA LEU A 496 46.13 29.29 -21.80
C LEU A 496 47.30 29.65 -20.87
N PRO A 497 48.51 29.93 -21.36
CA PRO A 497 49.61 30.34 -20.48
C PRO A 497 49.31 31.63 -19.73
N SER A 498 49.87 31.81 -18.51
CA SER A 498 49.94 33.14 -17.90
C SER A 498 50.63 34.10 -18.86
N GLY A 499 50.12 35.33 -18.97
CA GLY A 499 50.64 36.36 -19.87
C GLY A 499 50.35 36.14 -21.36
N ALA A 500 49.69 35.05 -21.77
CA ALA A 500 49.38 34.79 -23.17
C ALA A 500 48.32 35.74 -23.76
N HIS A 501 47.48 36.32 -22.91
CA HIS A 501 46.52 37.34 -23.29
C HIS A 501 46.53 38.47 -22.26
N PRO A 502 46.29 39.72 -22.67
CA PRO A 502 46.13 40.81 -21.72
C PRO A 502 44.94 40.55 -20.78
N VAL A 503 45.14 40.87 -19.50
CA VAL A 503 44.09 40.80 -18.47
C VAL A 503 42.94 41.73 -18.85
N LYS A 504 41.70 41.33 -18.54
CA LYS A 504 40.52 42.14 -18.82
C LYS A 504 40.54 43.40 -17.93
N VAL A 505 40.57 44.58 -18.53
CA VAL A 505 40.53 45.86 -17.80
C VAL A 505 39.10 46.32 -17.64
N VAL A 506 38.73 46.67 -16.42
CA VAL A 506 37.41 47.18 -16.06
C VAL A 506 37.57 48.55 -15.38
N PRO A 507 36.77 49.57 -15.73
CA PRO A 507 36.84 50.88 -15.08
C PRO A 507 36.65 50.76 -13.56
N PRO A 508 37.35 51.57 -12.74
CA PRO A 508 37.23 51.50 -11.28
C PRO A 508 35.82 51.82 -10.77
N GLU A 509 35.00 52.51 -11.56
CA GLU A 509 33.58 52.78 -11.26
C GLU A 509 32.71 51.52 -11.30
N GLN A 510 33.10 50.50 -12.07
CA GLN A 510 32.44 49.19 -12.12
C GLN A 510 32.98 48.24 -11.04
N ARG A 511 33.81 48.75 -10.12
CA ARG A 511 34.29 48.01 -8.95
C ARG A 511 33.11 47.74 -8.00
N PRO A 512 32.80 46.47 -7.70
CA PRO A 512 31.82 46.15 -6.68
C PRO A 512 32.27 46.68 -5.31
N ALA A 513 31.33 47.20 -4.52
CA ALA A 513 31.62 47.66 -3.17
C ALA A 513 32.24 46.53 -2.32
N ALA A 514 33.20 46.89 -1.46
CA ALA A 514 33.86 45.92 -0.60
C ALA A 514 32.88 45.28 0.40
N PRO A 515 32.95 43.95 0.65
CA PRO A 515 32.20 43.34 1.74
C PRO A 515 32.60 44.03 3.05
N ARG A 516 31.60 44.50 3.81
CA ARG A 516 31.83 44.93 5.18
C ARG A 516 32.10 43.67 6.00
N ALA A 517 33.33 43.50 6.48
CA ALA A 517 33.67 42.46 7.44
C ALA A 517 32.76 42.59 8.67
N GLN A 518 31.77 41.70 8.80
CA GLN A 518 31.04 41.54 10.05
C GLN A 518 32.03 40.95 11.06
N ALA A 519 32.60 41.83 11.88
CA ALA A 519 33.39 41.46 13.04
C ALA A 519 32.55 40.50 13.90
N ARG A 520 33.05 39.26 14.06
CA ARG A 520 32.59 38.30 15.06
C ARG A 520 32.61 38.98 16.44
N ARG A 521 31.47 39.48 16.88
CA ARG A 521 31.23 39.97 18.24
C ARG A 521 30.39 38.95 19.00
N ASN A 522 30.89 37.72 19.09
CA ASN A 522 30.44 36.76 20.09
C ASN A 522 31.60 36.54 21.07
N LEU A 523 31.77 37.51 21.97
CA LEU A 523 32.43 37.30 23.26
C LEU A 523 31.43 37.72 24.32
N SER A 524 31.11 36.76 25.18
CA SER A 524 31.06 36.94 26.63
C SER A 524 30.21 38.12 27.13
N SER A 525 28.95 37.86 27.45
CA SER A 525 28.30 38.43 28.64
C SER A 525 26.88 37.90 28.79
N ALA A 526 26.68 36.97 29.72
CA ALA A 526 25.57 37.04 30.65
C ALA A 526 25.96 36.24 31.92
N PRO A 527 25.67 36.78 33.11
CA PRO A 527 26.03 36.17 34.40
C PRO A 527 25.26 34.89 34.71
#